data_AF-A0A378X2W9-F1
#
_entry.id   AF-A0A378X2W9-F1
#
_cell.length_a   1.000
_cell.length_b   1.000
_cell.length_c   1.000
_cell.angle_alpha   90.00
_cell.angle_beta   90.00
_cell.angle_gamma   90.00
#
_symmetry.space_group_name_H-M   'P 1'
#
loop_
_entity.id
_entity.type
_entity.pdbx_description
1 polymer ?
#
loop_
_entity_poly.entity_id
_entity_poly.type
_entity_poly.pdbx_seq_one_letter_code
_entity_poly.pdbx_strand_id
1 'polypeptide(L)'
;MVRVARNDRKARLGMEDREGRRGAYLILDRPRVVFECTDDAGGAAELAAKVHDIVNAAAPGDIGTVWCDHVEDAGEENDTDPVTAAPRYTIVTDLIVRGTVLA
;
A
#
# COMPACT_ATOMS: atom_id res chain seq x y z
N MET A 1 0.86 -0.17 16.86
CA MET A 1 2.09 -0.27 16.04
C MET A 1 1.71 -0.34 14.56
N VAL A 2 2.53 0.20 13.66
CA VAL A 2 2.33 0.06 12.21
C VAL A 2 3.56 -0.60 11.60
N ARG A 3 3.37 -1.69 10.85
CA ARG A 3 4.41 -2.29 9.99
C ARG A 3 4.09 -1.94 8.54
N VAL A 4 5.13 -1.57 7.79
CA VAL A 4 4.99 -1.17 6.38
C VAL A 4 5.79 -2.14 5.52
N ALA A 5 5.14 -2.70 4.50
CA ALA A 5 5.78 -3.60 3.55
C ALA A 5 5.49 -3.16 2.11
N ARG A 6 6.47 -3.31 1.23
CA ARG A 6 6.24 -3.23 -0.22
C ARG A 6 5.66 -4.54 -0.70
N ASN A 7 4.65 -4.46 -1.56
CA ASN A 7 3.97 -5.62 -2.14
C ASN A 7 4.00 -5.58 -3.68
N ASP A 8 4.97 -4.85 -4.23
CA ASP A 8 5.27 -4.73 -5.65
C ASP A 8 5.87 -6.02 -6.25
N ARG A 9 6.49 -6.88 -5.42
CA ARG A 9 7.12 -8.15 -5.85
C ARG A 9 6.23 -9.39 -5.76
N LYS A 10 4.93 -9.26 -5.43
CA LYS A 10 3.98 -10.39 -5.46
C LYS A 10 3.23 -10.40 -6.79
N ALA A 11 2.89 -11.60 -7.27
CA ALA A 11 2.14 -11.77 -8.51
C ALA A 11 0.76 -11.12 -8.45
N ARG A 12 0.55 -10.14 -9.33
CA ARG A 12 -0.76 -9.50 -9.54
C ARG A 12 -1.43 -10.20 -10.72
N LEU A 13 -2.08 -11.33 -10.45
CA LEU A 13 -2.68 -12.18 -11.49
C LEU A 13 -3.82 -11.50 -12.28
N GLY A 14 -4.40 -10.42 -11.74
CA GLY A 14 -5.45 -9.63 -12.39
C GLY A 14 -4.97 -8.33 -13.07
N MET A 15 -3.66 -8.06 -13.08
CA MET A 15 -3.09 -6.84 -13.68
C MET A 15 -2.15 -7.19 -14.82
N GLU A 16 -2.09 -6.29 -15.79
CA GLU A 16 -1.23 -6.36 -16.96
C GLU A 16 -0.36 -5.09 -16.96
N ASP A 17 0.94 -5.21 -17.23
CA ASP A 17 1.77 -4.02 -17.42
C ASP A 17 1.47 -3.33 -18.75
N ARG A 18 2.11 -2.19 -18.99
CA ARG A 18 1.93 -1.41 -20.22
C ARG A 18 2.33 -2.17 -21.50
N GLU A 19 3.12 -3.24 -21.36
CA GLU A 19 3.60 -4.08 -22.45
C GLU A 19 2.79 -5.36 -22.63
N GLY A 20 1.70 -5.54 -21.88
CA GLY A 20 0.85 -6.71 -21.99
C GLY A 20 1.27 -7.90 -21.13
N ARG A 21 2.27 -7.75 -20.25
CA ARG A 21 2.81 -8.85 -19.46
C ARG A 21 2.01 -9.03 -18.18
N ARG A 22 1.91 -10.29 -17.72
CA ARG A 22 1.27 -10.68 -16.45
C ARG A 22 2.25 -11.51 -15.62
N GLY A 23 2.14 -11.46 -14.29
CA GLY A 23 2.85 -12.39 -13.40
C GLY A 23 3.49 -11.77 -12.16
N ALA A 24 4.43 -12.53 -11.57
CA ALA A 24 5.09 -12.25 -10.29
C ALA A 24 5.97 -10.98 -10.24
N TYR A 25 6.32 -10.43 -11.40
CA TYR A 25 7.40 -9.45 -11.53
C TYR A 25 7.02 -8.25 -12.41
N LEU A 26 5.77 -7.78 -12.32
CA LEU A 26 5.36 -6.58 -13.04
C LEU A 26 5.98 -5.34 -12.37
N ILE A 27 6.88 -4.67 -13.08
CA ILE A 27 7.33 -3.32 -12.71
C ILE A 27 6.27 -2.36 -13.24
N LEU A 28 5.39 -1.92 -12.35
CA LEU A 28 4.36 -0.95 -12.65
C LEU A 28 4.78 0.41 -12.09
N ASP A 29 4.40 1.51 -12.76
CA ASP A 29 4.40 2.87 -12.20
C ASP A 29 3.34 3.04 -11.09
N ARG A 30 3.04 1.94 -10.37
CA ARG A 30 1.99 1.78 -9.36
C ARG A 30 2.52 0.93 -8.19
N PRO A 31 3.53 1.41 -7.44
CA PRO A 31 4.04 0.68 -6.29
C PRO A 31 2.92 0.43 -5.28
N ARG A 32 2.80 -0.83 -4.84
CA ARG A 32 1.83 -1.24 -3.82
C ARG A 32 2.48 -1.23 -2.45
N VAL A 33 1.83 -0.56 -1.51
CA VAL A 33 2.25 -0.51 -0.11
C VAL A 33 1.18 -1.17 0.75
N VAL A 34 1.63 -1.95 1.72
CA VAL A 34 0.79 -2.62 2.71
C VAL A 34 1.12 -2.03 4.08
N PHE A 35 0.09 -1.54 4.76
CA PHE A 35 0.16 -1.03 6.12
C PHE A 35 -0.55 -2.02 7.04
N GLU A 36 0.20 -2.66 7.91
CA GLU A 36 -0.34 -3.54 8.95
C GLU A 36 -0.38 -2.77 10.27
N CYS A 37 -1.59 -2.46 10.72
CA CYS A 37 -1.86 -1.76 11.96
C CYS A 37 -2.25 -2.76 13.03
N THR A 38 -1.51 -2.80 14.13
CA THR A 38 -1.80 -3.65 15.29
C THR A 38 -1.93 -2.80 16.54
N ASP A 39 -2.80 -3.21 17.45
CA ASP A 39 -2.89 -2.60 18.77
C ASP A 39 -3.38 -3.61 19.80
N ASP A 40 -2.59 -3.79 20.85
CA ASP A 40 -2.90 -4.74 21.93
C ASP A 40 -4.11 -4.29 22.76
N ALA A 41 -4.45 -3.00 22.71
CA ALA A 41 -5.64 -2.44 23.35
C ALA A 41 -6.90 -2.46 22.46
N GLY A 42 -6.82 -3.00 21.24
CA GLY A 42 -7.96 -3.14 20.32
C GLY A 42 -8.24 -1.92 19.43
N GLY A 43 -7.41 -0.87 19.48
CA GLY A 43 -7.51 0.32 18.63
C GLY A 43 -6.93 0.18 17.22
N ALA A 44 -6.72 -1.05 16.75
CA ALA A 44 -6.09 -1.32 15.44
C ALA A 44 -6.88 -0.73 14.26
N ALA A 45 -8.22 -0.74 14.34
CA ALA A 45 -9.11 -0.15 13.33
C ALA A 45 -8.98 1.38 13.25
N GLU A 46 -8.94 2.06 14.41
CA GLU A 46 -8.78 3.52 14.46
C GLU A 46 -7.40 3.94 13.95
N LEU A 47 -6.37 3.15 14.28
CA LEU A 47 -5.03 3.36 13.76
C LEU A 47 -4.98 3.19 12.24
N ALA A 48 -5.65 2.17 11.71
CA ALA A 48 -5.77 1.94 10.26
C ALA A 48 -6.45 3.13 9.57
N ALA A 49 -7.59 3.59 10.07
CA ALA A 49 -8.28 4.77 9.53
C ALA A 49 -7.37 6.01 9.50
N LYS A 50 -6.62 6.28 10.57
CA LYS A 50 -5.65 7.40 10.61
C LYS A 50 -4.53 7.24 9.59
N VAL A 51 -3.99 6.04 9.43
CA VAL A 51 -2.94 5.78 8.42
C VAL A 51 -3.51 5.99 7.02
N HIS A 52 -4.71 5.52 6.75
CA HIS A 52 -5.41 5.71 5.49
C HIS A 52 -5.61 7.20 5.16
N ASP A 53 -6.09 7.98 6.13
CA ASP A 53 -6.27 9.43 5.98
C ASP A 53 -4.94 10.14 5.67
N ILE A 54 -3.86 9.80 6.38
CA ILE A 54 -2.53 10.39 6.17
C ILE A 54 -2.01 10.07 4.76
N VAL A 55 -2.14 8.83 4.32
CA VAL A 55 -1.64 8.39 3.01
C VAL A 55 -2.43 9.07 1.88
N ASN A 56 -3.75 9.14 2.00
CA ASN A 56 -4.59 9.83 1.00
C ASN A 56 -4.33 11.34 0.98
N ALA A 57 -4.13 11.97 2.14
CA ALA A 57 -3.82 13.40 2.22
C ALA A 57 -2.44 13.75 1.65
N ALA A 58 -1.54 12.78 1.50
CA ALA A 58 -0.21 12.99 0.90
C ALA A 58 -0.26 13.14 -0.63
N ALA A 59 -1.37 12.79 -1.28
CA ALA A 59 -1.54 12.90 -2.73
C ALA A 59 -2.70 13.84 -3.10
N PRO A 60 -2.59 14.64 -4.18
CA PRO A 60 -1.41 14.78 -5.04
C PRO A 60 -0.25 15.48 -4.31
N GLY A 61 0.98 14.95 -4.46
CA GLY A 61 2.14 15.48 -3.78
C GLY A 61 3.38 14.58 -3.83
N ASP A 62 4.50 15.08 -3.30
CA ASP A 62 5.73 14.32 -3.20
C ASP A 62 5.72 13.35 -2.01
N ILE A 63 5.84 12.06 -2.29
CA ILE A 63 6.06 11.01 -1.28
C ILE A 63 7.53 10.59 -1.39
N GLY A 64 8.36 11.17 -0.51
CA GLY A 64 9.82 11.04 -0.62
C GLY A 64 10.35 11.81 -1.81
N THR A 65 10.95 11.12 -2.79
CA THR A 65 11.52 11.73 -4.01
C THR A 65 10.66 11.50 -5.25
N VAL A 66 9.42 11.03 -5.08
CA VAL A 66 8.54 10.62 -6.18
C VAL A 66 7.23 11.38 -6.08
N TRP A 67 6.82 11.98 -7.19
CA TRP A 67 5.51 12.59 -7.32
C TRP A 67 4.41 11.51 -7.40
N CYS A 68 3.46 11.55 -6.47
CA CYS A 68 2.27 10.72 -6.47
C CYS A 68 1.08 11.56 -6.95
N ASP A 69 0.45 11.14 -8.05
CA ASP A 69 -0.72 11.82 -8.63
C ASP A 69 -1.97 11.56 -7.77
N HIS A 70 -2.22 10.30 -7.38
CA HIS A 70 -3.27 9.91 -6.44
C HIS A 70 -3.00 8.53 -5.84
N VAL A 71 -3.73 8.20 -4.78
CA VAL A 71 -3.70 6.88 -4.12
C VAL A 71 -4.96 6.11 -4.48
N GLU A 72 -4.82 4.81 -4.76
CA GLU A 72 -5.94 3.90 -4.97
C GLU A 72 -5.99 2.83 -3.88
N ASP A 73 -7.18 2.65 -3.30
CA ASP A 73 -7.42 1.58 -2.35
C ASP A 73 -7.55 0.24 -3.07
N ALA A 74 -6.64 -0.68 -2.72
CA ALA A 74 -6.58 -2.01 -3.29
C ALA A 74 -7.17 -3.09 -2.39
N GLY A 75 -7.53 -2.74 -1.15
CA GLY A 75 -8.24 -3.61 -0.23
C GLY A 75 -7.93 -3.32 1.24
N GLU A 76 -8.82 -3.81 2.09
CA GLU A 76 -8.68 -3.83 3.55
C GLU A 76 -8.94 -5.24 4.04
N GLU A 77 -8.17 -5.70 5.02
CA GLU A 77 -8.35 -6.99 5.66
C GLU A 77 -8.22 -6.86 7.17
N ASN A 78 -9.11 -7.52 7.91
CA ASN A 78 -9.01 -7.68 9.34
C ASN A 78 -8.65 -9.13 9.66
N ASP A 79 -7.58 -9.32 10.42
CA ASP A 79 -7.14 -10.63 10.88
C ASP A 79 -6.44 -10.53 12.24
N THR A 80 -5.60 -11.52 12.56
CA THR A 80 -4.83 -11.58 13.79
C THR A 80 -3.35 -11.62 13.45
N ASP A 81 -2.54 -10.83 14.16
CA ASP A 81 -1.09 -10.85 14.01
C ASP A 81 -0.54 -12.26 14.32
N PRO A 82 0.18 -12.92 13.37
CA PRO A 82 0.66 -14.28 13.58
C PRO A 82 1.80 -14.39 14.61
N VAL A 83 2.42 -13.26 14.98
CA VAL A 83 3.52 -13.19 15.94
C VAL A 83 2.99 -12.86 17.34
N THR A 84 2.06 -11.91 17.44
CA THR A 84 1.60 -11.39 18.75
C THR A 84 0.20 -11.84 19.15
N ALA A 85 -0.56 -12.44 18.24
CA ALA A 85 -1.98 -12.75 18.41
C ALA A 85 -2.90 -11.51 18.65
N ALA A 86 -2.38 -10.29 18.45
CA ALA A 86 -3.15 -9.07 18.58
C ALA A 86 -4.06 -8.84 17.36
N PRO A 87 -5.20 -8.11 17.51
CA PRO A 87 -5.99 -7.67 16.38
C PRO A 87 -5.13 -6.88 15.37
N ARG A 88 -5.24 -7.25 14.09
CA ARG A 88 -4.51 -6.61 13.00
C ARG A 88 -5.47 -6.12 11.92
N TYR A 89 -5.28 -4.89 11.50
CA TYR A 89 -5.95 -4.29 10.36
C TYR A 89 -4.91 -3.99 9.28
N THR A 90 -5.12 -4.55 8.09
CA THR A 90 -4.22 -4.41 6.96
C THR A 90 -4.88 -3.55 5.89
N ILE A 91 -4.19 -2.47 5.49
CA ILE A 91 -4.61 -1.61 4.38
C ILE A 91 -3.64 -1.83 3.23
N VAL A 92 -4.18 -2.06 2.03
CA VAL A 92 -3.41 -2.22 0.80
C VAL A 92 -3.73 -1.06 -0.13
N THR A 93 -2.71 -0.29 -0.50
CA THR A 93 -2.85 0.88 -1.39
C THR A 93 -1.88 0.77 -2.57
N ASP A 94 -2.35 1.19 -3.74
CA ASP A 94 -1.52 1.43 -4.92
C ASP A 94 -1.26 2.94 -5.02
N LEU A 95 0.02 3.34 -5.03
CA LEU A 95 0.41 4.74 -5.24
C LEU A 95 0.56 4.96 -6.73
N ILE A 96 -0.18 5.90 -7.31
CA ILE A 96 -0.07 6.18 -8.75
C ILE A 96 1.02 7.22 -8.92
N VAL A 97 2.20 6.77 -9.33
CA VAL A 97 3.39 7.62 -9.37
C VAL A 97 3.75 8.02 -10.77
N ARG A 98 4.28 9.24 -10.91
CA ARG A 98 4.90 9.71 -12.15
C ARG A 98 6.40 9.72 -11.98
N GLY A 99 7.09 8.89 -12.76
CA GLY A 99 8.55 8.92 -12.84
C GLY A 99 9.07 10.24 -13.42
N THR A 100 10.29 10.60 -13.08
CA THR A 100 11.00 11.70 -13.75
C THR A 100 11.28 11.29 -15.20
N VAL A 101 10.88 12.13 -16.16
CA VAL A 101 11.28 11.94 -17.57
C VAL A 101 12.79 12.19 -17.64
N LEU A 102 13.56 11.13 -17.89
CA LEU A 102 14.99 11.25 -18.15
C LEU A 102 15.16 11.73 -19.60
N ALA A 103 15.77 12.91 -19.77
CA ALA A 103 16.07 13.52 -21.06
C ALA A 103 17.29 12.86 -21.75
#